data_AF-A0A8C9G2X5-F1
#
_entry.id   AF-A0A8C9G2X5-F1
#
_cell.length_a   1.000
_cell.length_b   1.000
_cell.length_c   1.000
_cell.angle_alpha   90.00
_cell.angle_beta   90.00
_cell.angle_gamma   90.00
#
_symmetry.space_group_name_H-M   'P 1'
#
loop_
_entity.id
_entity.type
_entity.pdbx_description
1 polymer ?
#
loop_
_entity_poly.entity_id
_entity_poly.type
_entity_poly.pdbx_seq_one_letter_code
_entity_poly.pdbx_strand_id
1 'polypeptide(L)'
;MPAEPLVCADTATRVSSVLNRDVKQFGKKHMFDANEETCWNSDQGSCQWVTLDFPRTVRVSQLHIQFQGGFSSRLCTLEGEG
;
A
#
# COMPACT_ATOMS: atom_id res chain seq x y z
N MET A 1 8.65 -20.90 -11.17
CA MET A 1 8.70 -20.64 -9.72
C MET A 1 7.63 -19.60 -9.42
N PRO A 2 6.74 -19.79 -8.44
CA PRO A 2 5.87 -18.71 -8.00
C PRO A 2 6.71 -17.55 -7.46
N ALA A 3 6.27 -16.32 -7.70
CA ALA A 3 6.90 -15.15 -7.11
C ALA A 3 6.54 -15.09 -5.61
N GLU A 4 7.54 -14.98 -4.74
CA GLU A 4 7.31 -14.82 -3.31
C GLU A 4 6.99 -13.35 -2.97
N PRO A 5 6.04 -13.09 -2.06
CA PRO A 5 5.75 -11.73 -1.63
C PRO A 5 6.95 -11.15 -0.88
N LEU A 6 7.34 -9.92 -1.22
CA LEU A 6 8.43 -9.21 -0.54
C LEU A 6 7.99 -8.60 0.80
N VAL A 7 6.71 -8.27 0.93
CA VAL A 7 6.14 -7.72 2.17
C VAL A 7 6.04 -8.82 3.21
N CYS A 8 6.54 -8.55 4.41
CA CYS A 8 6.49 -9.45 5.57
C CYS A 8 6.07 -8.69 6.84
N ALA A 9 5.96 -9.40 7.96
CA ALA A 9 5.58 -8.83 9.25
C ALA A 9 6.50 -7.69 9.73
N ASP A 10 7.77 -7.72 9.32
CA ASP A 10 8.78 -6.71 9.67
C ASP A 10 8.83 -5.54 8.67
N THR A 11 8.02 -5.57 7.61
CA THR A 11 7.97 -4.46 6.64
C THR A 11 7.22 -3.28 7.25
N ALA A 12 7.95 -2.22 7.57
CA ALA A 12 7.33 -1.02 8.12
C ALA A 12 6.59 -0.25 7.01
N THR A 13 5.27 -0.19 7.12
CA THR A 13 4.42 0.54 6.17
C THR A 13 4.04 1.90 6.72
N ARG A 14 4.16 2.98 5.94
CA ARG A 14 3.56 4.28 6.24
C ARG A 14 2.67 4.72 5.09
N VAL A 15 1.65 5.51 5.42
CA VAL A 15 0.71 6.08 4.45
C VAL A 15 0.60 7.57 4.71
N SER A 16 0.38 8.36 3.67
CA SER A 16 0.25 9.82 3.76
C SER A 16 -0.88 10.27 4.67
N SER A 17 -2.03 9.60 4.57
CA SER A 17 -3.25 9.92 5.32
C SER A 17 -4.18 8.71 5.41
N VAL A 18 -5.23 8.82 6.22
CA VAL A 18 -6.33 7.85 6.31
C VAL A 18 -7.63 8.63 6.31
N LEU A 19 -8.58 8.23 5.47
CA LEU A 19 -9.89 8.87 5.33
C LEU A 19 -10.55 9.06 6.70
N ASN A 20 -10.94 10.30 7.02
CA ASN A 20 -11.54 10.68 8.30
C ASN A 20 -10.74 10.29 9.56
N ARG A 21 -9.45 9.97 9.41
CA ARG A 21 -8.59 9.38 10.45
C ARG A 21 -9.13 8.05 11.00
N ASP A 22 -10.04 7.38 10.31
CA ASP A 22 -10.61 6.10 10.74
C ASP A 22 -9.67 4.94 10.36
N VAL A 23 -8.66 4.73 11.20
CA VAL A 23 -7.68 3.65 11.04
C VAL A 23 -8.32 2.26 11.16
N LYS A 24 -9.49 2.15 11.81
CA LYS A 24 -10.15 0.85 11.98
C LYS A 24 -10.76 0.35 10.69
N GLN A 25 -11.35 1.25 9.90
CA GLN A 25 -12.05 0.93 8.64
C GLN A 25 -11.17 1.12 7.40
N PHE A 26 -10.29 2.12 7.39
CA PHE A 26 -9.55 2.56 6.19
C PHE A 26 -8.03 2.51 6.36
N GLY A 27 -7.53 1.87 7.43
CA GLY A 27 -6.11 1.84 7.75
C GLY A 27 -5.28 0.96 6.81
N LYS A 28 -3.98 1.26 6.74
CA LYS A 28 -2.97 0.56 5.92
C LYS A 28 -2.93 -0.98 6.06
N LYS A 29 -3.40 -1.53 7.18
CA LYS A 29 -3.47 -2.99 7.40
C LYS A 29 -4.33 -3.69 6.32
N HIS A 30 -5.33 -2.98 5.79
CA HIS A 30 -6.25 -3.48 4.78
C HIS A 30 -5.64 -3.61 3.37
N MET A 31 -4.37 -3.21 3.19
CA MET A 31 -3.64 -3.52 1.96
C MET A 31 -3.05 -4.95 1.96
N PHE A 32 -2.98 -5.60 3.14
CA PHE A 32 -2.25 -6.85 3.33
C PHE A 32 -3.07 -7.95 4.03
N ASP A 33 -4.35 -7.73 4.29
CA ASP A 33 -5.21 -8.69 4.99
C ASP A 33 -5.87 -9.73 4.07
N ALA A 34 -5.55 -9.69 2.78
CA ALA A 34 -6.09 -10.57 1.74
C ALA A 34 -7.63 -10.58 1.65
N ASN A 35 -8.28 -9.50 2.12
CA ASN A 35 -9.71 -9.33 2.03
C ASN A 35 -10.07 -8.28 0.97
N GLU A 36 -10.71 -8.72 -0.12
CA GLU A 36 -11.12 -7.86 -1.24
C GLU A 36 -12.18 -6.82 -0.86
N GLU A 37 -12.90 -7.03 0.25
CA GLU A 37 -13.91 -6.11 0.77
C GLU A 37 -13.30 -4.92 1.53
N THR A 38 -12.02 -4.99 1.90
CA THR A 38 -11.33 -3.92 2.64
C THR A 38 -10.21 -3.28 1.83
N CYS A 39 -9.93 -1.99 2.09
CA CYS A 39 -8.78 -1.31 1.52
C CYS A 39 -8.24 -0.21 2.44
N TRP A 40 -7.02 0.25 2.15
CA TRP A 40 -6.60 1.56 2.63
C TRP A 40 -7.26 2.65 1.79
N ASN A 41 -7.83 3.65 2.46
CA ASN A 41 -8.38 4.84 1.83
C ASN A 41 -7.66 6.07 2.38
N SER A 42 -7.08 6.87 1.48
CA SER A 42 -6.51 8.17 1.85
C SER A 42 -7.60 9.20 2.09
N ASP A 43 -7.26 10.28 2.78
CA ASP A 43 -8.08 11.50 2.78
C ASP A 43 -7.99 12.21 1.40
N GLN A 44 -8.83 13.22 1.20
CA GLN A 44 -8.78 14.07 0.02
C GLN A 44 -7.45 14.84 -0.09
N GLY A 45 -7.01 15.08 -1.32
CA GLY A 45 -5.79 15.84 -1.62
C GLY A 45 -4.95 15.18 -2.71
N SER A 46 -4.01 15.95 -3.27
CA SER A 46 -3.06 15.46 -4.26
C SER A 46 -1.92 14.67 -3.63
N CYS A 47 -1.31 13.76 -4.41
CA CYS A 47 -0.06 13.08 -4.04
C CYS A 47 -0.13 12.24 -2.76
N GLN A 48 -1.17 11.40 -2.66
CA GLN A 48 -1.26 10.40 -1.59
C GLN A 48 -0.25 9.27 -1.87
N TRP A 49 0.38 8.76 -0.81
CA TRP A 49 1.50 7.84 -0.95
C TRP A 49 1.45 6.70 0.08
N VAL A 50 2.09 5.60 -0.29
CA VAL A 50 2.40 4.46 0.57
C VAL A 50 3.92 4.26 0.51
N THR A 51 4.57 4.13 1.65
CA THR A 51 5.99 3.74 1.72
C THR A 51 6.13 2.40 2.43
N LEU A 52 6.98 1.54 1.87
CA LEU A 52 7.33 0.23 2.41
C LEU A 52 8.83 0.24 2.71
N ASP A 53 9.17 0.10 3.98
CA ASP A 53 10.53 -0.03 4.46
C ASP A 53 10.79 -1.49 4.79
N PHE A 54 11.61 -2.14 3.97
CA PHE A 54 11.91 -3.56 4.08
C PHE A 54 13.04 -3.78 5.09
N PRO A 55 13.00 -4.86 5.90
CA PRO A 55 14.04 -5.13 6.91
C PRO A 55 15.43 -5.43 6.32
N ARG A 56 15.52 -5.51 4.98
CA ARG A 56 16.75 -5.76 4.21
C ARG A 56 16.57 -5.19 2.81
N THR A 57 17.68 -5.03 2.09
CA THR A 57 17.65 -4.74 0.65
C THR A 57 16.89 -5.85 -0.09
N VAL A 58 15.95 -5.46 -0.95
CA VAL A 58 15.16 -6.37 -1.78
C VAL A 58 15.30 -6.03 -3.25
N ARG A 59 15.03 -7.00 -4.11
CA ARG A 59 14.87 -6.79 -5.56
C ARG A 59 13.39 -6.88 -5.92
N VAL A 60 12.79 -5.75 -6.27
CA VAL A 60 11.40 -5.71 -6.74
C VAL A 60 11.36 -6.12 -8.21
N SER A 61 10.69 -7.23 -8.52
CA SER A 61 10.47 -7.70 -9.89
C SER A 61 9.08 -7.34 -10.42
N GLN A 62 8.10 -7.19 -9.53
CA GLN A 62 6.70 -6.99 -9.87
C GLN A 62 5.98 -6.27 -8.73
N LEU A 63 5.05 -5.38 -9.08
CA LEU A 63 4.19 -4.68 -8.13
C LEU A 63 2.73 -4.91 -8.53
N HIS A 64 1.94 -5.44 -7.60
CA HIS A 64 0.51 -5.64 -7.77
C HIS A 64 -0.26 -4.65 -6.91
N ILE A 65 -1.15 -3.88 -7.53
CA ILE A 65 -2.03 -2.93 -6.85
C ILE A 65 -3.45 -3.26 -7.28
N GLN A 66 -4.31 -3.53 -6.31
CA GLN A 66 -5.74 -3.67 -6.53
C GLN A 66 -6.43 -2.41 -5.99
N PHE A 67 -7.21 -1.75 -6.84
CA PHE A 67 -8.09 -0.67 -6.43
C PHE A 67 -9.48 -1.23 -6.16
N GLN A 68 -10.15 -0.72 -5.13
CA GLN A 68 -11.60 -0.88 -5.04
C GLN A 68 -12.25 0.04 -6.08
N GLY A 69 -13.38 -0.39 -6.67
CA GLY A 69 -14.05 0.34 -7.73
C GLY A 69 -14.36 1.81 -7.35
N GLY A 70 -14.74 2.64 -8.30
CA GLY A 70 -15.09 4.05 -8.04
C GLY A 70 -13.93 4.97 -7.62
N PHE A 71 -12.84 4.44 -7.09
CA PHE A 71 -11.68 5.18 -6.61
C PHE A 71 -10.39 4.49 -7.07
N SER A 72 -9.76 5.04 -8.11
CA SER A 72 -8.46 4.57 -8.58
C SER A 72 -7.52 5.74 -8.81
N SER A 73 -6.22 5.47 -8.69
CA SER A 73 -5.24 6.45 -9.14
C SER A 73 -5.25 6.55 -10.67
N ARG A 74 -5.13 7.78 -11.18
CA ARG A 74 -4.88 8.01 -12.60
C ARG A 74 -3.40 7.89 -12.97
N LEU A 75 -2.52 8.17 -12.02
CA LEU A 75 -1.07 8.15 -12.20
C LEU A 75 -0.40 7.67 -10.91
N CYS A 76 0.43 6.64 -11.03
CA CYS A 76 1.27 6.15 -9.94
C CYS A 76 2.72 6.28 -10.33
N THR A 77 3.53 6.84 -9.44
CA THR A 77 4.99 6.84 -9.53
C THR A 77 5.52 5.81 -8.55
N LEU A 78 6.43 4.95 -9.00
CA LEU A 78 7.19 4.05 -8.14
C LEU A 78 8.58 4.62 -7.94
N GLU A 79 8.93 4.86 -6.69
CA GLU A 79 10.25 5.37 -6.28
C GLU A 79 10.90 4.35 -5.36
N GLY A 80 12.24 4.28 -5.40
CA GLY A 80 13.03 3.40 -4.55
C GLY A 80 14.28 4.12 -4.08
N GLU A 81 14.58 3.95 -2.79
CA GLU A 81 15.79 4.45 -2.13
C GLU A 81 16.56 3.24 -1.58
N GLY A 82 17.90 3.32 -1.59
CA GLY A 82 18.79 2.21 -1.21
C GLY A 82 19.97 2.65 -0.37
#